data_AF-A0A8J6A3C7-F1
#
_entry.id   AF-A0A8J6A3C7-F1
#
_cell.length_a   1.000
_cell.length_b   1.000
_cell.length_c   1.000
_cell.angle_alpha   90.00
_cell.angle_beta   90.00
_cell.angle_gamma   90.00
#
_symmetry.space_group_name_H-M   'P 1'
#
loop_
_entity.id
_entity.type
_entity.pdbx_description
1 polymer ?
#
loop_
_entity_poly.entity_id
_entity_poly.type
_entity_poly.pdbx_seq_one_letter_code
_entity_poly.pdbx_strand_id
1 'polypeptide(L)'
;PPPPPPPPQQQQQLPPPPPAAVAPVSGVALPAIPAEKELQRRLKRLYPAVDEQETPLPRSWSPKDKFSYIGLSQNNLRVHYKGHGKTPKDAASVRATHPIPAACGIYYFEVKIVSKGRD
;
A
#
# COMPACT_ATOMS: atom_id res chain seq x y z
N PRO A 1 -19.92 -39.30 -56.11
CA PRO A 1 -20.11 -38.24 -55.10
C PRO A 1 -19.69 -38.79 -53.73
N PRO A 2 -18.78 -38.15 -52.99
CA PRO A 2 -18.43 -38.60 -51.65
C PRO A 2 -19.54 -38.24 -50.64
N PRO A 3 -19.71 -39.03 -49.55
CA PRO A 3 -20.71 -38.72 -48.53
C PRO A 3 -20.28 -37.50 -47.69
N PRO A 4 -21.25 -36.78 -47.08
CA PRO A 4 -20.95 -35.61 -46.24
C PRO A 4 -20.24 -36.01 -44.93
N PRO A 5 -19.40 -35.12 -44.37
CA PRO A 5 -18.71 -35.38 -43.11
C PRO A 5 -19.68 -35.42 -41.92
N PRO A 6 -19.36 -36.19 -40.86
CA PRO A 6 -20.18 -36.25 -39.65
C PRO A 6 -20.11 -34.93 -38.87
N PRO A 7 -21.16 -34.58 -38.09
CA PRO A 7 -21.17 -33.37 -37.28
C PRO A 7 -20.18 -33.48 -36.11
N PRO A 8 -19.65 -32.34 -35.61
CA PRO A 8 -18.71 -32.33 -34.50
C PRO A 8 -19.41 -32.83 -33.23
N GLN A 9 -18.83 -33.84 -32.58
CA GLN A 9 -19.26 -34.26 -31.25
C GLN A 9 -18.96 -33.14 -30.26
N GLN A 10 -20.02 -32.64 -29.63
CA GLN A 10 -19.93 -31.66 -28.56
C GLN A 10 -19.27 -32.35 -27.35
N GLN A 11 -18.01 -31.98 -27.09
CA GLN A 11 -17.28 -32.50 -25.94
C GLN A 11 -17.91 -31.92 -24.67
N GLN A 12 -18.72 -32.73 -23.99
CA GLN A 12 -19.31 -32.38 -22.70
C GLN A 12 -18.18 -32.26 -21.67
N GLN A 13 -17.80 -31.03 -21.37
CA GLN A 13 -16.81 -30.70 -20.36
C GLN A 13 -17.49 -30.83 -18.99
N LEU A 14 -17.16 -31.88 -18.23
CA LEU A 14 -17.63 -32.05 -16.85
C LEU A 14 -17.14 -30.86 -16.00
N PRO A 15 -17.96 -30.32 -15.08
CA PRO A 15 -17.53 -29.23 -14.21
C PRO A 15 -16.42 -29.71 -13.25
N PRO A 16 -15.45 -28.86 -12.89
CA PRO A 16 -14.41 -29.22 -11.92
C PRO A 16 -15.04 -29.46 -10.53
N PRO A 17 -14.47 -30.37 -9.71
CA PRO A 17 -14.95 -30.57 -8.34
C PRO A 17 -14.72 -29.31 -7.50
N PRO A 18 -15.59 -29.01 -6.51
CA PRO A 18 -15.36 -27.91 -5.60
C PRO A 18 -14.10 -28.19 -4.76
N PRO A 19 -13.26 -27.19 -4.45
CA PRO A 19 -12.17 -27.39 -3.52
C PRO A 19 -12.74 -27.72 -2.13
N ALA A 20 -12.28 -28.84 -1.58
CA ALA A 20 -12.61 -29.29 -0.24
C ALA A 20 -12.39 -28.18 0.79
N ALA A 21 -13.37 -28.02 1.66
CA ALA A 21 -13.35 -27.08 2.77
C ALA A 21 -12.11 -27.28 3.66
N VAL A 22 -11.31 -26.22 3.80
CA VAL A 22 -10.48 -26.00 4.98
C VAL A 22 -11.15 -24.90 5.79
N ALA A 23 -11.96 -25.31 6.77
CA ALA A 23 -12.45 -24.41 7.78
C ALA A 23 -11.26 -23.91 8.63
N PRO A 24 -11.09 -22.60 8.86
CA PRO A 24 -10.14 -22.15 9.85
C PRO A 24 -10.70 -22.45 11.25
N VAL A 25 -9.93 -23.25 11.99
CA VAL A 25 -10.12 -23.54 13.41
C VAL A 25 -10.23 -22.25 14.23
N SER A 26 -11.24 -22.20 15.09
CA SER A 26 -11.47 -21.14 16.07
C SER A 26 -10.30 -21.01 17.05
N GLY A 27 -9.34 -20.14 16.72
CA GLY A 27 -8.31 -19.66 17.64
C GLY A 27 -8.53 -18.19 17.89
N VAL A 28 -8.88 -17.83 19.13
CA VAL A 28 -9.07 -16.48 19.69
C VAL A 28 -8.51 -15.38 18.78
N ALA A 29 -9.36 -14.79 17.96
CA ALA A 29 -9.04 -13.57 17.24
C ALA A 29 -8.91 -12.47 18.29
N LEU A 30 -7.70 -12.25 18.79
CA LEU A 30 -7.36 -11.00 19.48
C LEU A 30 -7.93 -9.87 18.62
N PRO A 31 -8.71 -8.93 19.17
CA PRO A 31 -9.25 -7.85 18.37
C PRO A 31 -8.06 -7.12 17.78
N ALA A 32 -7.89 -7.24 16.46
CA ALA A 32 -6.83 -6.55 15.74
C ALA A 32 -7.02 -5.06 16.02
N ILE A 33 -6.14 -4.49 16.84
CA ILE A 33 -6.18 -3.07 17.15
C ILE A 33 -6.14 -2.35 15.79
N PRO A 34 -7.08 -1.44 15.49
CA PRO A 34 -7.06 -0.69 14.25
C PRO A 34 -5.66 -0.10 14.04
N ALA A 35 -5.10 -0.25 12.84
CA ALA A 35 -3.71 0.09 12.55
C ALA A 35 -3.34 1.54 12.97
N GLU A 36 -4.30 2.46 12.89
CA GLU A 36 -4.15 3.83 13.36
C GLU A 36 -3.98 3.95 14.88
N LYS A 37 -4.74 3.18 15.67
CA LYS A 37 -4.61 3.17 17.13
C LYS A 37 -3.27 2.58 17.56
N GLU A 38 -2.79 1.56 16.86
CA GLU A 38 -1.46 0.99 17.12
C GLU A 38 -0.35 2.00 16.76
N LEU A 39 -0.47 2.68 15.62
CA LEU A 39 0.45 3.76 15.25
C LEU A 39 0.48 4.86 16.32
N GLN A 40 -0.68 5.31 16.78
CA GLN A 40 -0.75 6.37 17.79
C GLN A 40 -0.11 5.94 19.12
N ARG A 41 -0.31 4.68 19.55
CA ARG A 41 0.37 4.13 20.74
C ARG A 41 1.88 4.11 20.56
N ARG A 42 2.37 3.69 19.39
CA ARG A 42 3.80 3.66 19.08
C ARG A 42 4.40 5.06 19.06
N LEU A 43 3.75 6.03 18.42
CA LEU A 43 4.22 7.41 18.37
C LEU A 43 4.29 8.03 19.77
N LYS A 44 3.25 7.86 20.60
CA LYS A 44 3.27 8.33 22.00
C LYS A 44 4.38 7.70 22.84
N ARG A 45 4.73 6.44 22.57
CA ARG A 45 5.82 5.74 23.27
C ARG A 45 7.20 6.22 22.81
N LEU A 46 7.36 6.52 21.52
CA LEU A 46 8.63 6.97 20.93
C LEU A 46 8.90 8.45 21.19
N TYR A 47 7.84 9.27 21.14
CA TYR A 47 7.90 10.72 21.21
C TYR A 47 6.96 11.25 22.31
N PRO A 48 7.17 10.87 23.59
CA PRO A 48 6.29 11.25 24.68
C PRO A 48 6.26 12.76 24.96
N ALA A 49 7.30 13.48 24.54
CA ALA A 49 7.42 14.93 24.71
C ALA A 49 6.73 15.75 23.61
N VAL A 50 6.22 15.09 22.55
CA VAL A 50 5.56 15.78 21.43
C VAL A 50 4.07 15.90 21.72
N ASP A 51 3.59 17.15 21.74
CA ASP A 51 2.14 17.42 21.73
C ASP A 51 1.63 17.36 20.29
N GLU A 52 0.77 16.37 20.02
CA GLU A 52 0.17 16.15 18.71
C GLU A 52 -0.92 17.18 18.35
N GLN A 53 -1.47 17.92 19.33
CA GLN A 53 -2.43 19.00 19.05
C GLN A 53 -1.75 20.26 18.52
N GLU A 54 -0.59 20.62 19.07
CA GLU A 54 0.17 21.79 18.61
C GLU A 54 1.08 21.45 17.43
N THR A 55 1.79 20.32 17.51
CA THR A 55 2.81 19.91 16.53
C THR A 55 2.61 18.47 16.06
N PRO A 56 1.64 18.24 15.15
CA PRO A 56 1.34 16.89 14.69
C PRO A 56 2.53 16.25 13.96
N LEU A 57 2.77 14.96 14.26
CA LEU A 57 3.82 14.18 13.62
C LEU A 57 3.46 13.80 12.17
N PRO A 58 4.45 13.67 11.26
CA PRO A 58 4.21 13.17 9.92
C PRO A 58 3.80 11.70 9.96
N ARG A 59 2.55 11.40 9.53
CA ARG A 59 2.00 10.04 9.50
C ARG A 59 1.87 9.45 8.10
N SER A 60 1.91 10.28 7.06
CA SER A 60 1.76 9.86 5.67
C SER A 60 2.32 10.90 4.69
N TRP A 61 2.40 10.54 3.42
CA TRP A 61 2.78 11.45 2.34
C TRP A 61 1.65 12.44 2.03
N SER A 62 1.98 13.70 1.75
CA SER A 62 0.99 14.73 1.49
C SER A 62 0.39 14.60 0.09
N PRO A 63 -0.94 14.53 -0.05
CA PRO A 63 -1.57 14.52 -1.37
C PRO A 63 -1.55 15.91 -2.04
N LYS A 64 -1.40 16.98 -1.24
CA LYS A 64 -1.36 18.37 -1.70
C LYS A 64 0.06 18.81 -2.05
N ASP A 65 1.03 18.36 -1.26
CA ASP A 65 2.41 18.81 -1.33
C ASP A 65 3.28 17.75 -2.02
N LYS A 66 2.96 17.52 -3.29
CA LYS A 66 3.63 16.55 -4.15
C LYS A 66 3.66 17.05 -5.59
N PHE A 67 4.68 16.62 -6.32
CA PHE A 67 4.72 16.89 -7.75
C PHE A 67 3.65 16.09 -8.52
N SER A 68 3.25 16.59 -9.69
CA SER A 68 2.20 16.00 -10.52
C SER A 68 2.52 14.57 -10.97
N TYR A 69 3.80 14.22 -11.11
CA TYR A 69 4.25 12.86 -11.47
C TYR A 69 4.27 11.86 -10.31
N ILE A 70 3.86 12.27 -9.10
CA ILE A 70 3.70 11.38 -7.97
C ILE A 70 2.25 10.94 -7.81
N GLY A 71 2.02 9.64 -7.78
CA GLY A 71 0.76 9.01 -7.34
C GLY A 71 0.89 8.48 -5.92
N LEU A 72 -0.18 8.59 -5.12
CA LEU A 72 -0.25 8.06 -3.76
C LEU A 72 -1.33 6.98 -3.68
N SER A 73 -1.08 5.95 -2.87
CA SER A 73 -2.02 4.85 -2.60
C SER A 73 -1.77 4.28 -1.19
N GLN A 74 -2.59 3.32 -0.75
CA GLN A 74 -2.47 2.67 0.57
C GLN A 74 -2.42 3.69 1.71
N ASN A 75 -3.50 4.47 1.87
CA ASN A 75 -3.61 5.51 2.90
C ASN A 75 -2.48 6.56 2.80
N ASN A 76 -2.05 6.86 1.57
CA ASN A 76 -0.95 7.77 1.25
C ASN A 76 0.41 7.34 1.83
N LEU A 77 0.65 6.04 2.04
CA LEU A 77 1.94 5.50 2.47
C LEU A 77 2.75 4.91 1.31
N ARG A 78 2.09 4.55 0.20
CA ARG A 78 2.75 4.03 -0.99
C ARG A 78 2.82 5.08 -2.09
N VAL A 79 4.04 5.37 -2.52
CA VAL A 79 4.37 6.32 -3.57
C VAL A 79 4.61 5.59 -4.88
N HIS A 80 4.07 6.10 -5.98
CA HIS A 80 4.30 5.60 -7.34
C HIS A 80 4.74 6.73 -8.26
N TYR A 81 5.77 6.48 -9.06
CA TYR A 81 6.20 7.41 -10.09
C TYR A 81 5.39 7.14 -11.38
N LYS A 82 4.76 8.19 -11.91
CA LYS A 82 3.96 8.16 -13.15
C LYS A 82 4.43 9.17 -14.20
N GLY A 83 5.65 9.69 -14.07
CA GLY A 83 6.27 10.58 -15.05
C GLY A 83 6.96 9.82 -16.18
N HIS A 84 7.54 10.57 -17.14
CA HIS A 84 8.24 9.98 -18.28
C HIS A 84 9.63 9.42 -17.93
N GLY A 85 10.31 10.01 -16.93
CA GLY A 85 11.60 9.52 -16.40
C GLY A 85 12.76 9.53 -17.39
N LYS A 86 12.71 10.35 -18.45
CA LYS A 86 13.74 10.35 -19.52
C LYS A 86 14.93 11.23 -19.18
N THR A 87 14.70 12.28 -18.39
CA THR A 87 15.73 13.26 -18.01
C THR A 87 15.71 13.52 -16.51
N PRO A 88 16.81 14.04 -15.93
CA PRO A 88 16.81 14.45 -14.52
C PRO A 88 15.76 15.51 -14.17
N LYS A 89 15.27 16.27 -15.17
CA LYS A 89 14.19 17.25 -15.00
C LYS A 89 12.84 16.60 -14.73
N ASP A 90 12.68 15.31 -15.07
CA ASP A 90 11.48 14.53 -14.79
C ASP A 90 11.47 13.98 -13.34
N ALA A 91 12.50 14.26 -12.55
CA ALA A 91 12.54 13.90 -11.14
C ALA A 91 11.35 14.54 -10.39
N ALA A 92 10.75 13.77 -9.49
CA ALA A 92 9.56 14.16 -8.78
C ALA A 92 9.69 13.81 -7.30
N SER A 93 9.22 14.70 -6.43
CA SER A 93 9.26 14.52 -4.98
C SER A 93 7.88 14.75 -4.34
N VAL A 94 7.76 14.29 -3.10
CA VAL A 94 6.60 14.50 -2.23
C VAL A 94 7.08 14.75 -0.82
N ARG A 95 6.43 15.68 -0.11
CA ARG A 95 6.67 15.92 1.32
C ARG A 95 5.67 15.14 2.17
N ALA A 96 6.03 14.89 3.43
CA ALA A 96 5.08 14.36 4.40
C ALA A 96 4.00 15.41 4.74
N THR A 97 2.93 15.00 5.42
CA THR A 97 1.83 15.90 5.79
C THR A 97 2.22 17.03 6.74
N HIS A 98 3.18 16.79 7.63
CA HIS A 98 3.64 17.74 8.63
C HIS A 98 5.17 17.71 8.75
N PRO A 99 5.81 18.83 9.15
CA PRO A 99 7.22 18.84 9.50
C PRO A 99 7.48 18.02 10.77
N ILE A 100 8.74 17.64 10.98
CA ILE A 100 9.16 16.93 12.21
C ILE A 100 9.25 17.95 13.36
N PRO A 101 8.51 17.76 14.47
CA PRO A 101 8.57 18.64 15.63
C PRO A 101 9.94 18.63 16.31
N ALA A 102 10.43 19.80 16.74
CA ALA A 102 11.69 19.91 17.48
C ALA A 102 11.67 19.14 18.81
N ALA A 103 10.49 19.03 19.44
CA ALA A 103 10.28 18.28 20.69
C ALA A 103 10.50 16.75 20.54
N CYS A 104 10.64 16.22 19.32
CA CYS A 104 10.97 14.80 19.13
C CYS A 104 12.34 14.44 19.71
N GLY A 105 13.29 15.39 19.71
CA GLY A 105 14.70 15.12 19.98
C GLY A 105 15.36 14.31 18.86
N ILE A 106 14.99 13.04 18.75
CA ILE A 106 15.39 12.13 17.67
C ILE A 106 14.14 11.74 16.91
N TYR A 107 14.19 11.73 15.57
CA TYR A 107 13.08 11.26 14.74
C TYR A 107 13.56 10.17 13.79
N TYR A 108 12.75 9.13 13.63
CA TYR A 108 13.06 7.96 12.81
C TYR A 108 11.90 7.59 11.88
N PHE A 109 12.22 7.29 10.62
CA PHE A 109 11.30 6.71 9.64
C PHE A 109 12.07 5.80 8.69
N GLU A 110 11.35 4.84 8.10
CA GLU A 110 11.91 3.90 7.12
C GLU A 110 11.17 4.02 5.79
N VAL A 111 11.89 3.73 4.70
CA VAL A 111 11.33 3.63 3.36
C VAL A 111 11.69 2.26 2.79
N LYS A 112 10.67 1.50 2.40
CA LYS A 112 10.85 0.23 1.68
C LYS A 112 10.73 0.47 0.18
N ILE A 113 11.78 0.12 -0.57
CA ILE A 113 11.73 0.13 -2.04
C ILE A 113 10.92 -1.08 -2.52
N VAL A 114 9.72 -0.83 -3.03
CA VAL A 114 8.83 -1.90 -3.55
C VAL A 114 9.26 -2.34 -4.95
N SER A 115 9.69 -1.40 -5.79
CA SER A 115 10.20 -1.63 -7.14
C SER A 115 11.19 -0.53 -7.50
N LYS A 116 12.25 -0.88 -8.24
CA LYS A 116 13.23 0.08 -8.78
C LYS A 116 12.75 0.83 -10.02
N GLY A 117 11.63 0.41 -10.63
CA GLY A 117 11.13 0.95 -11.90
C GLY A 117 11.58 0.16 -13.13
N ARG A 118 11.49 0.79 -14.31
CA ARG A 118 12.01 0.24 -15.56
C ARG A 118 13.50 0.56 -15.67
N ASP A 119 14.30 -0.42 -16.07
CA ASP A 119 15.69 -0.23 -16.53
C ASP A 119 15.69 0.53 -17.86
#